data_AF-A0A804KD41-F1
#
_entry.id   AF-A0A804KD41-F1
#
_cell.length_a   1.000
_cell.length_b   1.000
_cell.length_c   1.000
_cell.angle_alpha   90.00
_cell.angle_beta   90.00
_cell.angle_gamma   90.00
#
_symmetry.space_group_name_H-M   'P 1'
#
loop_
_entity.id
_entity.type
_entity.pdbx_description
1 polymer ?
#
loop_
_entity_poly.entity_id
_entity_poly.type
_entity_poly.pdbx_seq_one_letter_code
_entity_poly.pdbx_strand_id
1 'polypeptide(L)' 'MIDALLAAEELPEEYRDRCQDILCNDCGKKGTYRFHWLYHKCGFCGSYNTRVIKTDTTSCFT' A
#
# COMPACT_ATOMS: atom_id res chain seq x y z
N MET A 1 -5.71 14.61 -5.88
CA MET A 1 -5.38 14.44 -7.32
C MET A 1 -4.63 13.12 -7.56
N ILE A 2 -3.60 12.78 -6.78
CA ILE A 2 -2.92 11.46 -6.85
C ILE A 2 -3.82 10.27 -6.46
N ASP A 3 -4.68 10.40 -5.44
CA ASP A 3 -5.64 9.33 -5.07
C ASP A 3 -6.58 8.91 -6.23
N ALA A 4 -6.97 9.85 -7.10
CA ALA A 4 -7.91 9.57 -8.19
C ALA A 4 -7.27 8.80 -9.35
N LEU A 5 -5.98 9.05 -9.62
CA LEU A 5 -5.21 8.30 -10.61
C LEU A 5 -4.88 6.89 -10.10
N LEU A 6 -4.54 6.77 -8.81
CA LEU A 6 -4.36 5.48 -8.14
C LEU A 6 -5.64 4.63 -8.12
N ALA A 7 -6.81 5.26 -7.95
CA ALA A 7 -8.10 4.58 -7.93
C ALA A 7 -8.57 4.17 -9.34
N ALA A 8 -8.14 4.90 -10.37
CA ALA A 8 -8.38 4.55 -11.77
C ALA A 8 -7.49 3.39 -12.24
N GLU A 9 -6.34 3.18 -11.59
CA GLU A 9 -5.50 2.00 -11.81
C GLU A 9 -6.08 0.82 -11.01
N GLU A 10 -7.03 0.13 -11.63
CA GLU A 10 -7.59 -1.11 -11.12
C GLU A 10 -6.53 -2.21 -11.16
N LEU A 11 -6.07 -2.65 -9.98
CA LEU A 11 -5.25 -3.85 -9.90
C LEU A 11 -6.05 -5.06 -10.42
N PRO A 12 -5.46 -5.92 -11.26
CA PRO A 12 -6.07 -7.18 -11.65
C PRO A 12 -6.45 -7.99 -10.41
N GLU A 13 -7.52 -8.79 -10.47
CA GLU A 13 -8.02 -9.58 -9.33
C GLU A 13 -6.93 -10.42 -8.65
N GLU A 14 -5.98 -10.97 -9.41
CA GLU A 14 -4.84 -11.75 -8.90
C GLU A 14 -3.89 -10.98 -7.96
N TYR A 15 -3.95 -9.65 -8.00
CA TYR A 15 -3.12 -8.72 -7.23
C TYR A 15 -3.92 -7.90 -6.24
N ARG A 16 -5.25 -7.86 -6.37
CA ARG A 16 -6.17 -7.12 -5.49
C ARG A 16 -6.13 -7.65 -4.05
N ASP A 17 -5.95 -8.95 -3.89
CA ASP A 17 -5.84 -9.59 -2.57
C ASP A 17 -4.42 -9.58 -2.01
N ARG A 18 -3.42 -9.16 -2.78
CA ARG A 18 -2.03 -9.15 -2.31
C ARG A 18 -1.80 -7.99 -1.33
N CYS A 19 -1.16 -8.32 -0.23
CA CYS A 19 -0.71 -7.36 0.75
C CYS A 19 0.79 -7.12 0.66
N GLN A 20 1.19 -5.91 1.06
CA GLN A 20 2.59 -5.57 1.26
C GLN A 20 2.75 -4.85 2.59
N ASP A 21 3.74 -5.26 3.36
CA ASP A 21 4.17 -4.49 4.51
C ASP A 21 4.98 -3.30 4.03
N ILE A 22 4.53 -2.12 4.41
CA ILE A 22 5.23 -0.88 4.15
C ILE A 22 5.67 -0.25 5.46
N LEU A 23 6.77 0.47 5.42
CA LEU A 23 7.23 1.35 6.48
C LEU A 23 7.10 2.79 6.03
N CYS A 24 6.36 3.59 6.79
CA CYS A 24 6.35 5.02 6.59
C CYS A 24 7.66 5.62 7.10
N ASN A 25 8.38 6.33 6.23
CA ASN A 25 9.62 6.99 6.59
C ASN A 25 9.39 8.27 7.39
N ASP A 26 8.19 8.85 7.30
CA ASP A 26 7.84 10.10 7.98
C ASP A 26 7.46 9.87 9.44
N CYS A 27 6.56 8.91 9.71
CA CYS A 27 6.13 8.58 11.07
C CYS A 27 6.78 7.32 11.66
N GLY A 28 7.63 6.61 10.90
CA GLY A 28 8.30 5.39 11.34
C GLY A 28 7.37 4.18 11.56
N LYS A 29 6.08 4.30 11.26
CA LYS A 29 5.11 3.23 11.47
C LYS A 29 5.13 2.24 10.32
N LYS A 30 5.12 0.95 10.68
CA LYS A 30 4.90 -0.16 9.76
C LYS A 30 3.43 -0.52 9.71
N GLY A 31 2.95 -0.94 8.57
CA GLY A 31 1.61 -1.50 8.42
C GLY A 31 1.49 -2.31 7.14
N THR A 32 0.52 -3.20 7.12
CA THR A 32 0.20 -4.03 5.97
C THR A 32 -0.87 -3.31 5.15
N TYR A 33 -0.55 -3.01 3.89
CA TYR A 33 -1.45 -2.29 2.99
C TYR A 33 -1.65 -3.11 1.72
N ARG A 34 -2.80 -2.92 1.08
CA ARG A 34 -3.05 -3.52 -0.23
C ARG A 34 -1.98 -3.09 -1.22
N PHE A 35 -1.55 -4.03 -2.04
CA PHE A 35 -0.59 -3.77 -3.10
C PHE A 35 -1.09 -2.64 -4.00
N HIS A 36 -0.20 -1.69 -4.29
CA HIS A 36 -0.41 -0.66 -5.29
C HIS A 36 0.87 -0.50 -6.09
N TRP A 37 0.76 -0.22 -7.39
CA TRP A 37 1.90 -0.19 -8.32
C TRP A 37 2.82 0.99 -8.07
N LEU A 38 2.25 2.14 -7.71
CA LEU A 38 3.00 3.39 -7.62
C LEU A 38 3.28 3.83 -6.19
N TYR A 39 2.25 3.94 -5.34
CA TYR A 39 2.41 4.54 -4.02
C TYR A 39 1.49 3.93 -2.98
N HIS A 40 1.97 3.87 -1.74
CA HIS A 40 1.13 3.56 -0.60
C HIS A 40 0.96 4.79 0.27
N LYS A 41 -0.28 5.10 0.60
CA LYS A 41 -0.60 6.18 1.53
C LYS A 41 -0.55 5.63 2.95
N CYS A 42 0.25 6.26 3.80
CA CYS A 42 0.26 5.91 5.21
C CYS A 42 -1.10 6.28 5.84
N GLY A 43 -1.78 5.29 6.44
CA GLY A 43 -3.05 5.52 7.14
C GLY A 43 -2.89 6.32 8.44
N PHE A 44 -1.67 6.51 8.94
CA PHE A 44 -1.40 7.21 10.20
C PHE A 44 -1.13 8.70 10.03
N CYS A 45 -0.29 9.09 9.06
CA CYS A 45 0.08 10.49 8.83
C CYS A 45 -0.35 11.01 7.45
N GLY A 46 -0.95 10.17 6.59
CA GLY A 46 -1.33 10.55 5.23
C GLY A 46 -0.15 10.74 4.27
N SER A 47 1.09 10.51 4.73
CA SER A 47 2.29 10.64 3.90
C SER A 47 2.39 9.49 2.89
N TYR A 48 2.85 9.82 1.69
CA TYR A 48 3.18 8.85 0.63
C TYR A 48 4.65 8.41 0.69
N ASN A 49 5.44 8.97 1.61
CA ASN A 49 6.83 8.59 1.81
C ASN A 49 6.90 7.27 2.61
N THR A 50 6.46 6.19 1.97
CA THR A 50 6.46 4.83 2.50
C THR A 50 7.30 3.93 1.62
N ARG A 51 8.06 3.01 2.21
CA ARG A 51 8.83 1.99 1.49
C ARG A 51 8.22 0.61 1.73
N VAL A 52 8.15 -0.21 0.70
CA VAL A 52 7.82 -1.63 0.85
C VAL A 52 8.97 -2.31 1.57
N ILE A 53 8.67 -2.96 2.69
CA ILE A 53 9.64 -3.73 3.48
C ILE A 53 9.43 -5.22 3.36
N LYS A 54 8.21 -5.68 3.06
CA LYS A 54 7.92 -7.08 2.71
C LYS A 54 6.76 -7.18 1.74
N THR A 55 6.89 -8.09 0.79
CA THR A 55 5.85 -8.43 -0.18
C THR A 55 5.31 -9.80 0.20
N ASP A 56 4.45 -9.84 1.21
CA ASP A 56 3.92 -11.11 1.69
C ASP A 56 2.67 -11.45 0.87
N THR A 57 2.71 -12.54 0.09
CA THR A 57 1.58 -13.04 -0.71
C THR A 57 0.44 -13.58 0.18
N THR A 58 0.42 -13.25 1.47
CA THR A 58 -0.69 -13.55 2.36
C THR A 58 -1.80 -12.57 2.04
N SER A 59 -2.94 -13.13 1.69
CA SER A 59 -4.11 -12.38 1.28
C SER A 59 -4.56 -11.43 2.41
N CYS A 60 -5.01 -10.23 2.07
CA CYS A 60 -5.52 -9.22 3.00
C CYS A 60 -6.84 -9.65 3.66
N PHE A 61 -6.88 -10.76 4.39
CA PHE A 61 -8.05 -11.16 5.16
C PHE A 61 -7.94 -10.59 6.58
N THR A 62 -8.31 -9.32 6.76
CA THR A 62 -9.07 -8.82 7.93
C THR A 62 -9.62 -7.44 7.60
#